data_AF-A0A1A2MWE5-F1
#
_entry.id   AF-A0A1A2MWE5-F1
#
_cell.length_a   1.000
_cell.length_b   1.000
_cell.length_c   1.000
_cell.angle_alpha   90.00
_cell.angle_beta   90.00
_cell.angle_gamma   90.00
#
_symmetry.space_group_name_H-M   'P 1'
#
loop_
_entity.id
_entity.type
_entity.pdbx_description
1 polymer ?
#
loop_
_entity_poly.entity_id
_entity_poly.type
_entity_poly.pdbx_seq_one_letter_code
_entity_poly.pdbx_strand_id
1 'polypeptide(L)'
;MYLAIDFGSTNLGTITQGVVAVVLYFAVGVVVLTAGFLMVDVLTPGNLRQLVFIDKRPNAVVLASAMYIALAIVIISAIASSYSQLGQGLVGVAVYGLVGVLLQGGALLILQIAVPGQFREHVDEPELHPAAFATATMLVAVGGVIAAAIS
;
A
#
# COMPACT_ATOMS: atom_id res chain seq x y z
N MET A 1 -43.70 24.02 -9.73
CA MET A 1 -42.89 23.31 -10.74
C MET A 1 -42.20 22.16 -10.02
N TYR A 2 -42.72 20.94 -10.15
CA TYR A 2 -42.16 19.77 -9.47
C TYR A 2 -40.80 19.44 -10.13
N LEU A 3 -39.73 19.41 -9.33
CA LEU A 3 -38.45 18.81 -9.72
C LEU A 3 -38.68 17.31 -9.83
N ALA A 4 -38.95 16.83 -11.04
CA ALA A 4 -38.91 15.41 -11.33
C ALA A 4 -37.47 14.93 -11.05
N ILE A 5 -37.33 14.05 -10.06
CA ILE A 5 -36.08 13.31 -9.87
C ILE A 5 -35.98 12.38 -11.08
N ASP A 6 -35.13 12.75 -12.05
CA ASP A 6 -34.81 11.92 -13.21
C ASP A 6 -33.87 10.81 -12.74
N PHE A 7 -34.42 9.60 -12.58
CA PHE A 7 -33.66 8.44 -12.09
C PHE A 7 -32.73 7.84 -13.17
N GLY A 8 -32.75 8.35 -14.41
CA GLY A 8 -31.97 7.81 -15.52
C GLY A 8 -32.34 6.37 -15.87
N SER A 9 -31.94 5.90 -17.06
CA SER A 9 -32.09 4.48 -17.41
C SER A 9 -31.04 3.64 -16.66
N THR A 10 -31.46 2.76 -15.76
CA THR A 10 -30.57 1.79 -15.11
C THR A 10 -30.14 0.72 -16.11
N ASN A 11 -28.93 0.85 -16.66
CA ASN A 11 -28.37 -0.15 -17.56
C ASN A 11 -27.67 -1.25 -16.74
N LEU A 12 -28.32 -2.42 -16.62
CA LEU A 12 -27.77 -3.59 -15.93
C LEU A 12 -26.43 -4.05 -16.54
N GLY A 13 -26.18 -3.79 -17.84
CA GLY A 13 -24.90 -4.05 -18.49
C GLY A 13 -23.76 -3.20 -17.92
N THR A 14 -24.01 -1.93 -17.64
CA THR A 14 -23.00 -1.02 -17.04
C THR A 14 -22.72 -1.41 -15.59
N ILE A 15 -23.75 -1.80 -14.84
CA ILE A 15 -23.60 -2.26 -13.45
C ILE A 15 -22.79 -3.55 -13.39
N THR A 16 -23.12 -4.54 -14.23
CA THR A 16 -22.38 -5.82 -14.28
C THR A 16 -20.93 -5.65 -14.70
N GLN A 17 -20.65 -4.80 -15.69
CA GLN A 17 -19.28 -4.44 -16.07
C GLN A 17 -18.53 -3.75 -14.93
N GLY A 18 -19.19 -2.86 -14.18
CA GLY A 18 -18.63 -2.22 -12.99
C GLY A 18 -18.29 -3.23 -11.88
N VAL A 19 -19.18 -4.19 -11.61
CA VAL A 19 -18.93 -5.26 -10.63
C VAL A 19 -17.71 -6.11 -11.03
N VAL A 20 -17.63 -6.51 -12.30
CA VAL A 20 -16.48 -7.27 -12.81
C VAL A 20 -15.18 -6.48 -12.68
N ALA A 21 -15.20 -5.18 -13.01
CA ALA A 21 -14.04 -4.31 -12.84
C ALA A 21 -13.57 -4.25 -11.38
N VAL A 22 -14.49 -4.06 -10.43
CA VAL A 22 -14.19 -4.01 -9.00
C VAL A 22 -13.51 -5.31 -8.54
N VAL A 23 -14.04 -6.48 -8.94
CA VAL A 23 -13.47 -7.78 -8.56
C VAL A 23 -12.05 -7.95 -9.13
N LEU A 24 -11.82 -7.55 -10.39
CA LEU A 24 -10.51 -7.66 -11.03
C LEU A 24 -9.49 -6.71 -10.41
N TYR A 25 -9.84 -5.44 -10.20
CA TYR A 25 -8.95 -4.48 -9.54
C TYR A 25 -8.67 -4.87 -8.09
N PHE A 26 -9.66 -5.42 -7.38
CA PHE A 26 -9.47 -6.00 -6.05
C PHE A 26 -8.43 -7.13 -6.09
N ALA A 27 -8.56 -8.09 -7.02
CA ALA A 27 -7.63 -9.20 -7.14
C ALA A 27 -6.19 -8.72 -7.41
N VAL A 28 -6.01 -7.77 -8.34
CA VAL A 28 -4.70 -7.18 -8.63
C VAL A 28 -4.16 -6.41 -7.42
N GLY A 29 -4.99 -5.60 -6.76
CA GLY A 29 -4.61 -4.85 -5.56
C GLY A 29 -4.14 -5.77 -4.44
N VAL A 30 -4.83 -6.89 -4.20
CA VAL A 30 -4.43 -7.90 -3.21
C VAL A 30 -3.07 -8.52 -3.56
N VAL A 31 -2.82 -8.83 -4.83
CA VAL A 31 -1.53 -9.36 -5.27
C VAL A 31 -0.40 -8.36 -5.02
N VAL A 32 -0.61 -7.08 -5.36
CA VAL A 32 0.39 -6.02 -5.13
C VAL A 32 0.63 -5.79 -3.64
N LEU A 33 -0.42 -5.73 -2.82
CA LEU A 33 -0.29 -5.60 -1.36
C LEU A 33 0.46 -6.78 -0.75
N THR A 34 0.18 -8.00 -1.23
CA THR A 34 0.86 -9.21 -0.77
C THR A 34 2.34 -9.19 -1.17
N ALA A 35 2.66 -8.76 -2.40
CA ALA A 35 4.04 -8.59 -2.85
C ALA A 35 4.77 -7.54 -1.99
N GLY A 36 4.11 -6.42 -1.69
CA GLY A 36 4.63 -5.40 -0.78
C GLY A 36 4.92 -5.95 0.62
N PHE A 37 4.00 -6.73 1.18
CA PHE A 37 4.21 -7.40 2.47
C PHE A 37 5.44 -8.33 2.45
N LEU A 38 5.54 -9.20 1.45
CA LEU A 38 6.68 -10.12 1.31
C LEU A 38 8.00 -9.37 1.16
N MET A 39 7.99 -8.28 0.41
CA MET A 39 9.15 -7.43 0.21
C MET A 39 9.64 -6.83 1.53
N VAL A 40 8.74 -6.39 2.39
CA VAL A 40 9.06 -5.86 3.72
C VAL A 40 9.56 -6.95 4.66
N ASP A 41 8.93 -8.12 4.63
CA ASP A 41 9.30 -9.27 5.46
C ASP A 41 10.72 -9.76 5.13
N VAL A 42 11.10 -9.73 3.85
CA VAL A 42 12.47 -10.04 3.41
C VAL A 42 13.47 -8.94 3.81
N LEU A 43 13.07 -7.66 3.73
CA LEU A 43 13.95 -6.54 4.03
C LEU A 43 14.10 -6.26 5.53
N THR A 44 13.18 -6.75 6.36
CA THR A 44 13.23 -6.54 7.81
C THR A 44 13.90 -7.73 8.48
N PRO A 45 15.03 -7.55 9.18
CA PRO A 45 15.68 -8.64 9.88
C PRO A 45 14.86 -9.08 11.10
N GLY A 46 14.53 -10.36 11.15
CA GLY A 46 13.60 -10.96 12.13
C GLY A 46 12.21 -11.04 11.54
N ASN A 47 11.70 -12.26 11.27
CA ASN A 47 10.41 -12.51 10.59
C ASN A 47 9.34 -11.52 11.05
N LEU A 48 8.97 -10.56 10.21
CA LEU A 48 8.02 -9.49 10.56
C LEU A 48 6.69 -10.10 10.98
N ARG A 49 6.31 -11.19 10.32
CA ARG A 49 5.12 -11.98 10.66
C ARG A 49 5.18 -12.53 12.10
N GLN A 50 6.33 -12.98 12.55
CA GLN A 50 6.51 -13.46 13.92
C GLN A 50 6.48 -12.29 14.90
N LEU A 51 7.20 -11.20 14.60
CA LEU A 51 7.25 -10.04 15.49
C LEU A 51 5.89 -9.32 15.65
N VAL A 52 5.10 -9.24 14.58
CA VAL A 52 3.78 -8.58 14.57
C VAL A 52 2.70 -9.49 15.16
N PHE A 53 2.60 -10.74 14.69
CA PHE A 53 1.47 -11.60 15.03
C PHE A 53 1.73 -12.52 16.23
N ILE A 54 2.99 -12.84 16.52
CA ILE A 54 3.37 -13.74 17.62
C ILE A 54 3.92 -12.93 18.79
N ASP A 55 4.97 -12.15 18.57
CA ASP A 55 5.68 -11.43 19.64
C ASP A 55 5.02 -10.09 20.02
N LYS A 56 4.02 -9.64 19.24
CA LYS A 56 3.20 -8.43 19.46
C LYS A 56 4.06 -7.17 19.71
N ARG A 57 5.19 -7.06 19.01
CA ARG A 57 6.13 -5.93 19.12
C ARG A 57 5.46 -4.67 18.57
N PRO A 58 5.22 -3.63 19.38
CA PRO A 58 4.41 -2.49 18.95
C PRO A 58 5.14 -1.64 17.89
N ASN A 59 6.47 -1.56 17.92
CA ASN A 59 7.27 -0.88 16.90
C ASN A 59 7.11 -1.54 15.51
N ALA A 60 7.08 -2.88 15.45
CA ALA A 60 6.87 -3.62 14.20
C ALA A 60 5.45 -3.44 13.65
N VAL A 61 4.44 -3.37 14.52
CA VAL A 61 3.04 -3.11 14.14
C VAL A 61 2.90 -1.71 13.52
N VAL A 62 3.47 -0.68 14.15
CA VAL A 62 3.43 0.70 13.64
C VAL A 62 4.08 0.77 12.26
N LEU A 63 5.25 0.16 12.09
CA LEU A 63 5.94 0.15 10.80
C LEU A 63 5.13 -0.59 9.72
N ALA A 64 4.64 -1.80 10.03
CA ALA A 64 3.82 -2.58 9.09
C ALA A 64 2.55 -1.82 8.68
N SER A 65 1.85 -1.20 9.65
CA SER A 65 0.63 -0.44 9.38
C SER A 65 0.89 0.77 8.46
N ALA A 66 1.97 1.51 8.71
CA ALA A 66 2.37 2.64 7.89
C ALA A 66 2.73 2.23 6.46
N MET A 67 3.37 1.06 6.30
CA MET A 67 3.67 0.51 4.98
C MET A 67 2.42 0.09 4.22
N TYR A 68 1.45 -0.55 4.87
CA TYR A 68 0.17 -0.86 4.24
C TYR A 68 -0.57 0.40 3.80
N ILE A 69 -0.56 1.45 4.63
CA ILE A 69 -1.14 2.74 4.26
C ILE A 69 -0.44 3.31 3.02
N ALA A 70 0.90 3.33 3.00
CA ALA A 70 1.67 3.84 1.87
C ALA A 70 1.37 3.09 0.57
N LEU A 71 1.36 1.75 0.61
CA LEU A 71 1.05 0.92 -0.56
C LEU A 71 -0.39 1.09 -1.02
N ALA A 72 -1.35 1.22 -0.09
CA ALA A 72 -2.74 1.49 -0.43
C ALA A 72 -2.88 2.81 -1.20
N ILE A 73 -2.21 3.88 -0.76
CA ILE A 73 -2.24 5.17 -1.46
C ILE A 73 -1.72 5.03 -2.89
N VAL A 74 -0.61 4.31 -3.09
CA VAL A 74 -0.05 4.06 -4.43
C VAL A 74 -1.02 3.28 -5.32
N ILE A 75 -1.63 2.22 -4.81
CA ILE A 75 -2.60 1.41 -5.55
C ILE A 75 -3.84 2.24 -5.91
N ILE A 76 -4.34 3.06 -4.99
CA ILE A 76 -5.48 3.95 -5.24
C ILE A 76 -5.14 4.94 -6.36
N SER A 77 -3.98 5.58 -6.33
CA SER A 77 -3.53 6.46 -7.43
C SER A 77 -3.37 5.72 -8.75
N ALA A 78 -2.83 4.50 -8.74
CA ALA A 78 -2.71 3.69 -9.96
C ALA A 78 -4.06 3.31 -10.55
N ILE A 79 -5.05 2.98 -9.72
CA ILE A 79 -6.43 2.73 -10.16
C ILE A 79 -7.05 4.02 -10.71
N ALA A 80 -6.84 5.15 -10.04
CA ALA A 80 -7.37 6.45 -10.48
C ALA A 80 -6.77 6.93 -11.82
N SER A 81 -5.51 6.63 -12.07
CA SER A 81 -4.79 6.96 -13.32
C SER A 81 -5.03 5.94 -14.45
N SER A 82 -5.74 4.84 -14.17
CA SER A 82 -5.95 3.77 -15.15
C SER A 82 -6.86 4.16 -16.31
N TYR A 83 -6.46 3.74 -17.52
CA TYR A 83 -7.12 4.05 -18.80
C TYR A 83 -8.58 3.56 -18.90
N SER A 84 -9.33 4.12 -19.87
CA SER A 84 -10.73 3.80 -20.16
C SER A 84 -11.00 2.33 -20.57
N GLN A 85 -9.96 1.56 -20.85
CA GLN A 85 -10.04 0.13 -21.14
C GLN A 85 -9.59 -0.71 -19.94
N LEU A 86 -10.48 -1.61 -19.47
CA LEU A 86 -10.27 -2.45 -18.28
C LEU A 86 -8.95 -3.24 -18.32
N GLY A 87 -8.61 -3.85 -19.46
CA GLY A 87 -7.39 -4.65 -19.59
C GLY A 87 -6.12 -3.82 -19.43
N GLN A 88 -6.08 -2.63 -20.06
CA GLN A 88 -4.94 -1.73 -19.97
C GLN A 88 -4.82 -1.12 -18.57
N GLY A 89 -5.96 -0.82 -17.93
CA GLY A 89 -6.00 -0.36 -16.54
C GLY A 89 -5.48 -1.41 -15.57
N LEU A 90 -5.90 -2.67 -15.67
CA LEU A 90 -5.42 -3.76 -14.82
C LEU A 90 -3.90 -3.96 -14.92
N VAL A 91 -3.35 -3.95 -16.13
CA VAL A 91 -1.90 -4.05 -16.35
C VAL A 91 -1.19 -2.81 -15.77
N GLY A 92 -1.76 -1.61 -15.97
CA GLY A 92 -1.25 -0.38 -15.38
C GLY A 92 -1.17 -0.44 -13.86
N VAL A 93 -2.25 -0.83 -13.18
CA VAL A 93 -2.27 -1.00 -11.72
C VAL A 93 -1.25 -2.02 -11.25
N ALA A 94 -1.12 -3.15 -11.95
CA ALA A 94 -0.13 -4.15 -11.61
C ALA A 94 1.29 -3.60 -11.72
N VAL A 95 1.63 -2.93 -12.84
CA VAL A 95 2.98 -2.40 -13.07
C VAL A 95 3.30 -1.25 -12.13
N TYR A 96 2.45 -0.23 -12.06
CA TYR A 96 2.68 0.93 -11.19
C TYR A 96 2.63 0.55 -9.71
N GLY A 97 1.76 -0.38 -9.34
CA GLY A 97 1.72 -0.95 -8.00
C GLY A 97 3.02 -1.68 -7.64
N LEU A 98 3.55 -2.53 -8.53
CA LEU A 98 4.82 -3.22 -8.30
C LEU A 98 6.01 -2.26 -8.27
N VAL A 99 6.05 -1.25 -9.15
CA VAL A 99 7.07 -0.18 -9.09
C VAL A 99 6.99 0.55 -7.75
N GLY A 100 5.77 0.85 -7.28
CA GLY A 100 5.54 1.42 -5.97
C GLY A 100 6.09 0.56 -4.83
N VAL A 101 5.84 -0.75 -4.87
CA VAL A 101 6.42 -1.70 -3.90
C VAL A 101 7.94 -1.65 -3.90
N LEU A 102 8.58 -1.66 -5.08
CA LEU A 102 10.03 -1.61 -5.21
C LEU A 102 10.62 -0.31 -4.65
N LEU A 103 10.02 0.83 -5.01
CA LEU A 103 10.43 2.14 -4.49
C LEU A 103 10.23 2.25 -2.99
N GLN A 104 9.13 1.69 -2.47
CA GLN A 104 8.80 1.75 -1.04
C GLN A 104 9.81 1.02 -0.18
N GLY A 105 10.24 -0.19 -0.54
CA GLY A 105 11.29 -0.83 0.24
C GLY A 105 12.71 -0.40 -0.14
N GLY A 106 12.92 0.22 -1.31
CA GLY A 106 14.12 1.03 -1.56
C GLY A 106 14.24 2.16 -0.53
N ALA A 107 13.15 2.87 -0.25
CA ALA A 107 13.11 3.88 0.80
C ALA A 107 13.33 3.28 2.21
N LEU A 108 12.75 2.11 2.49
CA LEU A 108 13.04 1.38 3.73
C LEU A 108 14.54 1.08 3.88
N LEU A 109 15.20 0.59 2.82
CA LEU A 109 16.65 0.34 2.83
C LEU A 109 17.46 1.61 3.07
N ILE A 110 17.10 2.71 2.39
CA ILE A 110 17.74 4.01 2.59
C ILE A 110 17.59 4.46 4.04
N LEU A 111 16.40 4.31 4.63
CA LEU A 111 16.15 4.65 6.03
C LEU A 111 16.96 3.77 6.99
N GLN A 112 17.06 2.46 6.72
CA GLN A 112 17.89 1.55 7.53
C GLN A 112 19.37 1.95 7.51
N ILE A 113 19.88 2.43 6.37
CA ILE A 113 21.26 2.91 6.23
C ILE A 113 21.44 4.30 6.87
N ALA A 114 20.49 5.20 6.67
CA ALA A 114 20.56 6.59 7.10
C ALA A 114 20.27 6.81 8.59
N VAL A 115 19.55 5.88 9.23
CA VAL A 115 19.26 5.91 10.66
C VAL A 115 20.21 4.93 11.37
N PRO A 116 21.40 5.37 11.80
CA PRO A 116 22.32 4.55 12.56
C PRO A 116 21.79 4.40 13.99
N GLY A 117 21.26 3.23 14.25
CA GLY A 117 20.81 2.77 15.55
C GLY A 117 20.50 1.30 15.39
N GLN A 118 20.87 0.48 16.35
CA GLN A 118 20.73 -0.97 16.26
C GLN A 118 19.23 -1.32 16.13
N PHE A 119 18.70 -1.37 14.90
CA PHE A 119 17.32 -1.76 14.59
C PHE A 119 17.00 -3.11 15.24
N ARG A 120 18.01 -3.98 15.37
CA ARG A 120 17.92 -5.27 16.05
C ARG A 120 17.72 -5.18 17.57
N GLU A 121 18.17 -4.12 18.23
CA GLU A 121 18.04 -3.95 19.69
C GLU A 121 16.76 -3.17 20.06
N HIS A 122 16.30 -2.25 19.20
CA HIS A 122 15.10 -1.41 19.43
C HIS A 122 13.78 -2.03 18.92
N VAL A 123 13.85 -2.97 17.97
CA VAL A 123 12.66 -3.73 17.52
C VAL A 123 12.29 -4.81 18.55
N ASP A 124 13.27 -5.27 19.32
CA ASP A 124 13.10 -6.23 20.42
C ASP A 124 12.83 -5.56 21.78
N GLU A 125 12.59 -4.25 21.79
CA GLU A 125 12.25 -3.51 23.00
C GLU A 125 10.73 -3.55 23.25
N PRO A 126 10.27 -3.86 24.48
CA PRO A 126 8.85 -3.94 24.81
C PRO A 126 8.14 -2.58 24.81
N GLU A 127 8.88 -1.46 24.77
CA GLU A 127 8.34 -0.10 24.78
C GLU A 127 8.31 0.52 23.38
N LEU A 128 7.26 1.31 23.12
CA LEU A 128 7.08 2.07 21.88
C LEU A 128 8.14 3.15 21.79
N HIS A 129 9.09 2.99 20.85
CA HIS A 129 10.12 4.00 20.65
C HIS A 129 9.59 5.09 19.70
N PRO A 130 9.68 6.39 20.05
CA PRO A 130 9.19 7.49 19.20
C PRO A 130 9.75 7.49 17.78
N ALA A 131 10.94 6.90 17.60
CA ALA A 131 11.57 6.70 16.30
C ALA A 131 10.71 5.88 15.32
N ALA A 132 9.92 4.91 15.81
CA ALA A 132 9.05 4.09 14.97
C ALA A 132 7.97 4.93 14.26
N PHE A 133 7.42 5.94 14.95
CA PHE A 133 6.46 6.87 14.35
C PHE A 133 7.10 7.79 13.31
N ALA A 134 8.35 8.23 13.53
CA ALA A 134 9.08 9.03 12.56
C ALA A 134 9.33 8.23 11.27
N THR A 135 9.80 6.99 11.39
CA THR A 135 10.02 6.09 10.24
C THR A 135 8.70 5.76 9.52
N ALA A 136 7.64 5.47 10.27
CA ALA A 136 6.30 5.24 9.72
C ALA A 136 5.81 6.45 8.90
N THR A 137 5.96 7.66 9.45
CA THR A 137 5.54 8.90 8.76
C THR A 137 6.35 9.12 7.49
N MET A 138 7.66 8.88 7.51
CA MET A 138 8.52 8.96 6.32
C MET A 138 8.07 7.98 5.23
N LEU A 139 7.75 6.74 5.60
CA LEU A 139 7.27 5.74 4.65
C LEU A 139 5.93 6.14 4.02
N VAL A 140 5.00 6.67 4.81
CA VAL A 140 3.73 7.20 4.28
C VAL A 140 3.98 8.38 3.34
N ALA A 141 4.90 9.28 3.68
CA ALA A 141 5.28 10.41 2.83
C ALA A 141 5.86 9.94 1.48
N VAL A 142 6.75 8.94 1.49
CA VAL A 142 7.27 8.32 0.26
C VAL A 142 6.14 7.72 -0.58
N GLY A 143 5.21 6.98 0.04
CA GLY A 143 4.04 6.45 -0.64
C GLY A 143 3.20 7.54 -1.31
N GLY A 144 3.01 8.67 -0.63
CA GLY A 144 2.33 9.85 -1.18
C GLY A 144 3.06 10.46 -2.39
N VAL A 145 4.39 10.56 -2.34
CA VAL A 145 5.20 11.05 -3.48
C VAL A 145 5.10 10.11 -4.67
N ILE A 146 5.20 8.79 -4.47
CA ILE A 146 5.03 7.79 -5.53
C ILE A 146 3.63 7.91 -6.14
N ALA A 147 2.61 8.01 -5.29
CA ALA A 147 1.22 8.13 -5.71
C ALA A 147 0.96 9.41 -6.54
N ALA A 148 1.57 10.53 -6.15
CA ALA A 148 1.50 11.78 -6.90
C ALA A 148 2.25 11.72 -8.24
N ALA A 149 3.28 10.87 -8.36
CA ALA A 149 4.00 10.67 -9.61
C ALA A 149 3.24 9.79 -10.62
N ILE A 150 2.28 8.98 -10.15
CA ILE A 150 1.43 8.10 -10.98
C ILE A 150 0.18 8.83 -11.49
N SER A 151 -0.34 9.78 -10.70
CA SER A 151 -1.57 10.53 -10.99
C SER A 151 -1.40 11.57 -12.09
#